data_AF-A0A7C3WMW6-F1
#
_entry.id   AF-A0A7C3WMW6-F1
#
_cell.length_a   1.000
_cell.length_b   1.000
_cell.length_c   1.000
_cell.angle_alpha   90.00
_cell.angle_beta   90.00
_cell.angle_gamma   90.00
#
_symmetry.space_group_name_H-M   'P 1'
#
loop_
_entity.id
_entity.type
_entity.pdbx_description
1 polymer ?
#
loop_
_entity_poly.entity_id
_entity_poly.type
_entity_poly.pdbx_seq_one_letter_code
_entity_poly.pdbx_strand_id
1 'polypeptide(L)'
;QRNFPIHHNGFDHEKLFRLLKEHKGGFILSYNDCKQIREWYKDYEIYKPSWQYTMGQGETRIGLNRITNGANHVKESHELLIYKPPQK
;
A
#
# COMPACT_ATOMS: atom_id res chain seq x y z
N GLN A 1 -12.72 26.39 2.15
CA GLN A 1 -12.45 24.93 2.14
C GLN A 1 -11.08 24.72 2.78
N ARG A 2 -11.00 24.14 3.99
CA ARG A 2 -9.71 23.92 4.67
C ARG A 2 -9.08 22.67 4.07
N ASN A 3 -7.98 22.84 3.35
CA ASN A 3 -7.11 21.77 2.92
C ASN A 3 -6.36 21.28 4.18
N PHE A 4 -6.98 20.38 4.94
CA PHE A 4 -6.28 19.75 6.06
C PHE A 4 -5.25 18.79 5.47
N PRO A 5 -3.96 18.86 5.85
CA PRO A 5 -3.01 17.85 5.43
C PRO A 5 -3.50 16.49 5.93
N ILE A 6 -3.94 15.65 5.00
CA ILE A 6 -4.31 14.24 5.23
C ILE A 6 -3.08 13.35 5.44
N HIS A 7 -1.90 13.96 5.51
CA HIS A 7 -0.66 13.29 5.85
C HIS A 7 -0.53 13.25 7.37
N HIS A 8 -0.36 12.05 7.91
CA HIS A 8 -0.02 11.85 9.31
C HIS A 8 1.43 12.30 9.57
N ASN A 9 1.70 13.60 9.56
CA ASN A 9 3.04 14.18 9.78
C ASN A 9 3.59 13.97 11.20
N GLY A 10 2.85 13.27 12.07
CA GLY A 10 3.26 12.98 13.44
C GLY A 10 2.92 11.55 13.89
N PHE A 11 2.57 10.64 12.98
CA PHE A 11 2.36 9.25 13.39
C PHE A 11 3.70 8.53 13.53
N ASP A 12 3.99 8.11 14.74
CA ASP A 12 5.20 7.37 15.05
C ASP A 12 5.04 5.89 14.65
N HIS A 13 5.45 5.60 13.41
CA HIS A 13 5.42 4.25 12.85
C HIS A 13 6.37 3.28 13.57
N GLU A 14 7.48 3.78 14.14
CA GLU A 14 8.42 2.95 14.88
C GLU A 14 7.81 2.49 16.21
N LYS A 15 7.16 3.40 16.92
CA LYS A 15 6.44 3.08 18.16
C LYS A 15 5.34 2.06 17.91
N LEU A 16 4.56 2.21 16.84
CA LEU A 16 3.55 1.21 16.47
C LEU A 16 4.20 -0.16 16.24
N PHE A 17 5.29 -0.23 15.47
CA PHE A 17 5.99 -1.48 15.21
C PHE A 17 6.45 -2.17 16.50
N ARG A 18 7.05 -1.42 17.43
CA ARG A 18 7.47 -1.95 18.74
C ARG A 18 6.29 -2.53 19.53
N LEU A 19 5.16 -1.81 19.58
CA LEU A 19 3.94 -2.28 20.26
C LEU A 19 3.37 -3.56 19.61
N LEU A 20 3.32 -3.62 18.27
CA LEU A 20 2.83 -4.80 17.54
C LEU A 20 3.76 -6.02 17.66
N LYS A 21 5.07 -5.78 17.82
CA LYS A 21 6.05 -6.83 18.08
C LYS A 21 5.79 -7.52 19.42
N GLU A 22 5.53 -6.74 20.47
CA GLU A 22 5.20 -7.23 21.81
C GLU A 22 3.76 -7.78 21.93
N HIS A 23 2.86 -7.34 21.05
CA HIS A 23 1.48 -7.76 21.05
C HIS A 23 1.32 -9.26 20.79
N LYS A 24 0.64 -9.95 21.72
CA LYS A 24 0.37 -11.41 21.65
C LYS A 24 -0.82 -11.75 20.75
N GLY A 25 -1.75 -10.82 20.54
CA GLY A 25 -2.88 -11.02 19.63
C GLY A 25 -2.46 -10.93 18.16
N GLY A 26 -3.33 -11.43 17.29
CA GLY A 26 -3.15 -11.33 15.85
C GLY A 26 -3.42 -9.92 15.36
N PHE A 27 -2.78 -9.52 14.26
CA PHE A 27 -3.05 -8.25 13.61
C PHE A 27 -2.96 -8.37 12.08
N ILE A 28 -3.66 -7.44 11.42
CA ILE A 28 -3.58 -7.19 9.98
C ILE A 28 -3.32 -5.70 9.81
N LEU A 29 -2.37 -5.35 8.96
CA LEU A 29 -1.97 -3.96 8.72
C LEU A 29 -1.73 -3.72 7.23
N SER A 30 -2.31 -2.65 6.70
CA SER A 30 -2.05 -2.18 5.34
C SER A 30 -1.05 -1.01 5.38
N TYR A 31 -0.02 -1.08 4.56
CA TYR A 31 0.98 -0.03 4.38
C TYR A 31 1.27 0.25 2.92
N ASN A 32 1.76 1.45 2.65
CA ASN A 32 2.43 1.72 1.38
C ASN A 32 3.77 0.97 1.35
N ASP A 33 4.14 0.52 0.16
CA ASP A 33 5.36 -0.22 -0.06
C ASP A 33 6.59 0.70 0.05
N CYS A 34 7.28 0.64 1.19
CA CYS A 34 8.53 1.35 1.40
C CYS A 34 9.59 0.45 2.06
N LYS A 35 10.87 0.78 1.84
CA LYS A 35 12.01 -0.04 2.30
C LYS A 35 11.98 -0.32 3.81
N GLN A 36 11.69 0.70 4.60
CA GLN A 36 11.67 0.61 6.07
C GLN A 36 10.59 -0.36 6.58
N ILE A 37 9.38 -0.31 6.01
CA ILE A 37 8.29 -1.23 6.40
C ILE A 37 8.62 -2.67 5.97
N ARG A 38 9.22 -2.87 4.79
CA ARG A 38 9.69 -4.22 4.37
C ARG A 38 10.72 -4.78 5.35
N GLU A 39 11.65 -3.96 5.84
CA GLU A 39 12.68 -4.40 6.78
C GLU A 39 12.13 -4.70 8.18
N TRP A 40 11.26 -3.84 8.72
CA TRP A 40 10.65 -4.05 10.04
C TRP A 40 9.77 -5.28 10.08
N TYR A 41 8.98 -5.51 9.04
CA TYR A 41 8.02 -6.60 9.00
C TYR A 41 8.50 -7.83 8.19
N LYS A 42 9.81 -7.94 7.91
CA LYS A 42 10.38 -9.04 7.11
C LYS A 42 10.10 -10.45 7.66
N ASP A 43 9.93 -10.55 8.98
CA ASP A 43 9.69 -11.81 9.68
C ASP A 43 8.18 -12.14 9.79
N TYR A 44 7.30 -11.29 9.24
CA TYR A 44 5.85 -11.46 9.23
C TYR A 44 5.37 -11.86 7.84
N GLU A 45 4.11 -12.29 7.75
CA GLU A 45 3.52 -12.67 6.47
C GLU A 45 3.11 -11.41 5.71
N ILE A 46 3.78 -11.13 4.58
CA ILE A 46 3.53 -9.95 3.74
C ILE A 46 2.89 -10.39 2.43
N TYR A 47 1.68 -9.94 2.20
CA TYR A 47 0.98 -10.06 0.93
C TYR A 47 1.13 -8.78 0.12
N LYS A 48 1.51 -8.93 -1.15
CA LYS A 48 1.59 -7.82 -2.10
C LYS A 48 0.40 -7.91 -3.04
N PRO A 49 -0.69 -7.20 -2.75
CA PRO A 49 -1.80 -7.21 -3.67
C PRO A 49 -1.44 -6.47 -4.96
N SER A 50 -1.66 -7.12 -6.09
CA SER A 50 -1.61 -6.50 -7.41
C SER A 50 -3.04 -6.16 -7.84
N TRP A 51 -3.43 -4.88 -7.73
CA TRP A 51 -4.66 -4.38 -8.33
C TRP A 51 -4.31 -3.47 -9.49
N GLN A 52 -4.98 -3.70 -10.62
CA GLN A 52 -4.89 -2.80 -11.77
C GLN A 52 -5.81 -1.61 -11.55
N TYR A 53 -5.26 -0.46 -11.15
CA TYR A 53 -6.01 0.79 -11.05
C TYR A 53 -5.94 1.52 -12.39
N THR A 54 -6.83 1.20 -13.32
CA THR A 54 -6.97 1.97 -14.57
C THR A 54 -8.38 2.52 -14.68
N MET A 55 -8.54 3.82 -14.42
CA MET A 55 -9.73 4.55 -14.82
C MET A 55 -9.77 4.56 -16.36
N GLY A 56 -10.72 3.84 -16.96
CA GLY A 56 -10.93 3.82 -18.41
C GLY A 56 -10.59 2.52 -19.16
N GLN A 57 -10.28 1.41 -18.47
CA GLN A 57 -10.13 0.07 -19.10
C GLN A 57 -11.47 -0.57 -19.55
N GLY A 58 -12.52 0.23 -19.70
CA GLY A 58 -13.78 -0.14 -20.36
C GLY A 58 -14.22 0.86 -21.43
N GLU A 59 -13.45 1.94 -21.65
CA GLU A 59 -13.74 2.91 -22.70
C GLU A 59 -13.09 2.47 -24.01
N THR A 60 -13.90 2.07 -24.98
CA THR A 60 -13.46 1.75 -26.35
C THR A 60 -12.97 2.98 -27.12
N ARG A 61 -13.19 4.19 -26.61
CA ARG A 61 -12.79 5.43 -27.27
C ARG A 61 -11.37 5.84 -26.87
N ILE A 62 -10.39 5.19 -27.46
CA ILE A 62 -8.98 5.53 -27.31
C ILE A 62 -8.71 6.83 -28.09
N GLY A 63 -8.41 7.93 -27.40
CA GLY A 63 -8.04 9.19 -28.04
C GLY A 63 -6.72 9.08 -28.83
N LEU A 64 -6.61 9.79 -29.96
CA LEU A 64 -5.42 9.79 -30.84
C LEU A 64 -4.09 9.96 -30.08
N ASN A 65 -4.08 10.82 -29.05
CA ASN A 65 -2.91 11.08 -28.21
C ASN A 65 -2.41 9.84 -27.44
N ARG A 66 -3.27 8.86 -27.15
CA ARG A 66 -2.88 7.61 -26.46
C ARG A 66 -2.27 6.60 -27.44
N ILE A 67 -2.71 6.62 -28.71
CA ILE A 67 -2.16 5.76 -29.78
C ILE A 67 -0.79 6.27 -30.22
N THR A 68 -0.64 7.59 -30.41
CA THR A 68 0.62 8.20 -30.85
C THR A 68 1.73 8.13 -29.81
N ASN A 69 1.39 8.18 -28.51
CA ASN A 69 2.38 8.13 -27.43
C ASN A 69 2.70 6.72 -26.91
N GLY A 70 2.00 5.66 -27.38
CA GLY A 70 2.29 4.27 -26.98
C GLY A 70 2.21 3.99 -25.47
N ALA A 71 1.60 4.87 -24.69
CA ALA A 71 1.69 4.83 -23.23
C ALA A 71 0.61 3.92 -22.63
N ASN A 72 1.01 2.69 -22.26
CA ASN A 72 0.25 1.85 -21.35
C ASN A 72 0.37 2.42 -19.94
N HIS A 73 -0.55 3.33 -19.57
CA HIS A 73 -0.64 3.87 -18.20
C HIS A 73 -1.30 2.87 -17.25
N VAL A 74 -0.71 1.68 -17.12
CA VAL A 74 -1.05 0.72 -16.07
C VAL A 74 -0.34 1.20 -14.82
N LYS A 75 -1.09 1.80 -13.88
CA LYS A 75 -0.56 2.09 -12.54
C LYS A 75 -0.63 0.82 -11.71
N GLU A 76 0.53 0.36 -11.26
CA GLU A 76 0.64 -0.74 -10.30
C GLU A 76 0.37 -0.25 -8.88
N SER A 77 -0.28 -1.09 -8.07
CA SER A 77 -0.49 -0.86 -6.65
C SER A 77 0.84 -0.98 -5.89
N HIS A 78 1.10 -0.01 -5.02
CA HIS A 78 2.30 0.03 -4.18
C HIS A 78 1.89 -0.20 -2.71
N GLU A 79 1.17 -1.28 -2.44
CA GLU A 79 0.62 -1.60 -1.12
C GLU A 79 1.16 -2.93 -0.61
N LEU A 80 1.34 -3.03 0.70
CA LEU A 80 1.75 -4.20 1.45
C LEU A 80 0.70 -4.49 2.51
N LEU A 81 0.20 -5.72 2.54
CA LEU A 81 -0.65 -6.21 3.61
C LEU A 81 0.16 -7.14 4.51
N ILE A 82 0.37 -6.73 5.75
CA ILE A 82 1.15 -7.47 6.74
C ILE A 82 0.20 -8.18 7.70
N TYR A 83 0.47 -9.45 7.98
CA TYR A 83 -0.32 -10.31 8.84
C TYR A 83 0.53 -11.01 9.89
N LYS A 84 -0.02 -11.08 11.11
CA LYS A 84 0.47 -11.92 12.21
C LYS A 84 -0.72 -12.67 12.82
N PRO A 85 -0.69 -14.02 12.89
CA PRO A 85 -1.70 -14.76 13.65
C PRO A 85 -1.54 -14.53 15.16
N PRO A 86 -2.62 -14.68 15.95
CA PRO A 86 -2.53 -14.64 17.40
C PRO A 86 -1.65 -15.77 17.94
N GLN A 87 -0.81 -15.46 18.92
CA GLN A 87 -0.06 -16.48 19.67
C GLN A 87 -1.02 -17.14 20.66
N LYS A 88 -1.12 -18.47 20.61
CA LYS A 88 -1.92 -19.26 21.56
C LYS A 88 -1.35 -19.19 22.97
#